data_AF-A0A2V6BND8-F1
#
_entry.id   AF-A0A2V6BND8-F1
#
_cell.length_a   1.000
_cell.length_b   1.000
_cell.length_c   1.000
_cell.angle_alpha   90.00
_cell.angle_beta   90.00
_cell.angle_gamma   90.00
#
_symmetry.space_group_name_H-M   'P 1'
#
loop_
_entity.id
_entity.type
_entity.pdbx_description
1 polymer ?
#
loop_
_entity_poly.entity_id
_entity_poly.type
_entity_poly.pdbx_seq_one_letter_code
_entity_poly.pdbx_strand_id
1 'polypeptide(L)'
;MKFRSLPIFLWTILPALALAQQTPQSLADAELASLLAIYKDIHTHPELSGHEERTASLIAKELRAAGCQVTEHLGKYENSKLKGYGVVGVMKNGDG
;
A
#
# COMPACT_ATOMS: atom_id res chain seq x y z
N MET A 1 20.56 -35.74 56.01
CA MET A 1 20.63 -34.40 55.39
C MET A 1 19.29 -34.10 54.74
N LYS A 2 18.76 -32.88 54.98
CA LYS A 2 17.45 -32.39 54.57
C LYS A 2 17.47 -32.04 53.07
N PHE A 3 16.48 -32.48 52.30
CA PHE A 3 16.08 -31.75 51.09
C PHE A 3 14.56 -31.54 51.12
N ARG A 4 14.19 -30.28 51.34
CA ARG A 4 12.83 -29.75 51.42
C ARG A 4 12.43 -29.17 50.05
N SER A 5 11.10 -29.08 49.86
CA SER A 5 10.32 -28.09 49.09
C SER A 5 10.42 -28.15 47.55
N LEU A 6 9.38 -28.58 46.83
CA LEU A 6 8.06 -27.96 46.49
C LEU A 6 8.14 -27.22 45.12
N PRO A 7 7.24 -27.51 44.15
CA PRO A 7 7.38 -27.09 42.77
C PRO A 7 6.96 -25.62 42.59
N ILE A 8 7.80 -24.83 41.93
CA ILE A 8 7.43 -23.49 41.49
C ILE A 8 6.92 -23.63 40.05
N PHE A 9 5.60 -23.69 39.92
CA PHE A 9 4.89 -23.46 38.67
C PHE A 9 5.16 -21.99 38.27
N LEU A 10 6.14 -21.76 37.40
CA LEU A 10 6.37 -20.46 36.80
C LEU A 10 5.36 -20.31 35.64
N TRP A 11 4.17 -19.84 35.97
CA TRP A 11 3.18 -19.42 34.99
C TRP A 11 3.68 -18.11 34.36
N THR A 12 4.47 -18.23 33.30
CA THR A 12 4.82 -17.10 32.44
C THR A 12 3.54 -16.64 31.77
N ILE A 13 2.87 -15.66 32.39
CA ILE A 13 1.88 -14.82 31.73
C ILE A 13 2.67 -14.06 30.66
N LEU A 14 2.70 -14.62 29.45
CA LEU A 14 3.05 -13.88 28.26
C LEU A 14 2.05 -12.72 28.23
N PRO A 15 2.45 -11.44 28.31
CA PRO A 15 1.51 -10.39 28.01
C PRO A 15 1.16 -10.64 26.55
N ALA A 16 -0.06 -11.09 26.31
CA ALA A 16 -0.70 -10.89 25.03
C ALA A 16 -0.78 -9.36 24.89
N LEU A 17 0.32 -8.73 24.45
CA LEU A 17 0.21 -7.56 23.61
C LEU A 17 -0.68 -8.04 22.49
N ALA A 18 -1.96 -7.75 22.63
CA ALA A 18 -2.86 -7.67 21.51
C ALA A 18 -2.09 -6.83 20.49
N LEU A 19 -1.52 -7.50 19.50
CA LEU A 19 -1.21 -6.90 18.23
C LEU A 19 -2.54 -6.28 17.83
N ALA A 20 -2.69 -4.99 18.06
CA ALA A 20 -3.79 -4.23 17.50
C ALA A 20 -3.60 -4.41 16.00
N GLN A 21 -4.32 -5.39 15.46
CA GLN A 21 -4.22 -5.73 14.05
C GLN A 21 -4.60 -4.46 13.32
N GLN A 22 -3.67 -3.91 12.55
CA GLN A 22 -3.89 -2.67 11.81
C GLN A 22 -5.15 -2.87 10.98
N THR A 23 -6.17 -2.06 11.27
CA THR A 23 -7.40 -2.07 10.49
C THR A 23 -7.16 -1.24 9.23
N PRO A 24 -7.88 -1.51 8.12
CA PRO A 24 -7.82 -0.66 6.94
C PRO A 24 -8.06 0.82 7.26
N GLN A 25 -8.96 1.11 8.22
CA GLN A 25 -9.22 2.47 8.69
C GLN A 25 -7.98 3.09 9.35
N SER A 26 -7.34 2.39 10.28
CA SER A 26 -6.16 2.91 10.97
C SER A 26 -4.97 3.18 10.03
N LEU A 27 -4.85 2.38 8.96
CA LEU A 27 -3.85 2.60 7.91
C LEU A 27 -4.21 3.82 7.05
N ALA A 28 -5.46 3.95 6.64
CA ALA A 28 -5.94 5.09 5.86
C ALA A 28 -5.80 6.41 6.64
N ASP A 29 -6.11 6.42 7.94
CA ASP A 29 -5.96 7.59 8.80
C ASP A 29 -4.47 8.00 8.92
N ALA A 30 -3.56 7.03 9.01
CA ALA A 30 -2.12 7.28 9.04
C ALA A 30 -1.58 7.86 7.72
N GLU A 31 -2.14 7.43 6.58
CA GLU A 31 -1.74 7.90 5.24
C GLU A 31 -2.48 9.15 4.76
N LEU A 32 -3.43 9.69 5.54
CA LEU A 32 -4.29 10.80 5.09
C LEU A 32 -3.48 12.02 4.60
N ALA A 33 -2.39 12.35 5.28
CA ALA A 33 -1.55 13.48 4.89
C ALA A 33 -0.88 13.30 3.52
N SER A 34 -0.35 12.10 3.24
CA SER A 34 0.33 11.79 1.97
C SER A 34 -0.69 11.73 0.82
N LEU A 35 -1.83 11.05 1.04
CA LEU A 35 -2.92 10.94 0.07
C LEU A 35 -3.54 12.31 -0.27
N LEU A 36 -3.71 13.19 0.72
CA LEU A 36 -4.23 14.54 0.49
C LEU A 36 -3.25 15.38 -0.33
N ALA A 37 -1.94 15.19 -0.16
CA ALA A 37 -0.93 15.87 -0.97
C ALA A 37 -1.01 15.41 -2.43
N ILE A 38 -1.11 14.10 -2.69
CA ILE A 38 -1.30 13.54 -4.05
C ILE A 38 -2.59 14.08 -4.68
N TYR A 39 -3.70 14.07 -3.93
CA TYR A 39 -4.98 14.64 -4.40
C TYR A 39 -4.82 16.10 -4.83
N LYS A 40 -4.24 16.95 -3.97
CA LYS A 40 -4.05 18.37 -4.28
C LYS A 40 -3.15 18.55 -5.50
N ASP A 41 -2.06 17.80 -5.59
CA ASP A 41 -1.14 17.86 -6.72
C ASP A 41 -1.86 17.59 -8.05
N ILE A 42 -2.57 16.48 -8.14
CA ILE A 42 -3.31 16.09 -9.36
C ILE A 42 -4.40 17.12 -9.65
N HIS A 43 -5.10 17.60 -8.63
CA HIS A 43 -6.17 18.59 -8.80
C HIS A 43 -5.66 19.95 -9.32
N THR A 44 -4.46 20.36 -8.91
CA THR A 44 -3.83 21.61 -9.39
C THR A 44 -3.14 21.48 -10.74
N HIS A 45 -2.91 20.26 -11.22
CA HIS A 45 -2.21 19.97 -12.47
C HIS A 45 -3.01 19.01 -13.36
N PRO A 46 -4.22 19.41 -13.82
CA PRO A 46 -5.04 18.55 -14.66
C PRO A 46 -4.39 18.35 -16.04
N GLU A 47 -4.52 17.15 -16.58
CA GLU A 47 -4.10 16.79 -17.93
C GLU A 47 -5.30 16.44 -18.80
N LEU A 48 -5.17 16.60 -20.12
CA LEU A 48 -6.21 16.22 -21.09
C LEU A 48 -6.22 14.70 -21.30
N SER A 49 -7.37 14.17 -21.70
CA SER A 49 -7.50 12.75 -22.09
C SER A 49 -6.50 12.38 -23.20
N GLY A 50 -5.75 11.30 -23.01
CA GLY A 50 -4.71 10.85 -23.95
C GLY A 50 -3.38 11.59 -23.84
N HIS A 51 -3.26 12.52 -22.88
CA HIS A 51 -2.07 13.31 -22.60
C HIS A 51 -1.68 13.29 -21.12
N GLU A 52 -2.12 12.27 -20.37
CA GLU A 52 -1.96 12.18 -18.91
C GLU A 52 -0.62 11.55 -18.48
N GLU A 53 0.47 11.95 -19.13
CA GLU A 53 1.80 11.35 -18.92
C GLU A 53 2.34 11.60 -17.50
N ARG A 54 2.17 12.82 -16.97
CA ARG A 54 2.63 13.17 -15.62
C ARG A 54 1.82 12.42 -14.57
N THR A 55 0.49 12.40 -14.73
CA THR A 55 -0.42 11.75 -13.79
C THR A 55 -0.19 10.25 -13.78
N ALA A 56 -0.07 9.60 -14.94
CA ALA A 56 0.23 8.17 -15.04
C ALA A 56 1.58 7.84 -14.37
N SER A 57 2.62 8.65 -14.61
CA SER A 57 3.93 8.47 -13.98
C SER A 57 3.87 8.59 -12.45
N LEU A 58 3.13 9.59 -11.94
CA LEU A 58 2.91 9.76 -10.51
C LEU A 58 2.23 8.53 -9.90
N ILE A 59 1.12 8.06 -10.49
CA ILE A 59 0.39 6.88 -10.00
C ILE A 59 1.28 5.63 -10.02
N ALA A 60 2.05 5.42 -11.09
CA ALA A 60 2.97 4.30 -11.18
C ALA A 60 4.06 4.35 -10.09
N LYS A 61 4.58 5.54 -9.78
CA LYS A 61 5.54 5.76 -8.69
C LYS A 61 4.93 5.43 -7.33
N GLU A 62 3.75 5.94 -7.03
CA GLU A 62 3.11 5.73 -5.72
C GLU A 62 2.68 4.26 -5.53
N LEU A 63 2.19 3.59 -6.57
CA LEU A 63 1.88 2.15 -6.51
C LEU A 63 3.13 1.30 -6.25
N ARG A 64 4.28 1.65 -6.85
CA ARG A 64 5.55 0.97 -6.54
C ARG A 64 5.98 1.21 -5.11
N ALA A 65 5.84 2.44 -4.60
CA ALA A 65 6.14 2.76 -3.21
C ALA A 65 5.26 1.97 -2.23
N ALA A 66 4.01 1.69 -2.60
CA ALA A 66 3.10 0.82 -1.87
C ALA A 66 3.40 -0.69 -1.99
N GLY A 67 4.45 -1.09 -2.71
CA GLY A 67 4.88 -2.49 -2.85
C GLY A 67 4.19 -3.27 -3.97
N CYS A 68 3.45 -2.61 -4.87
CA CYS A 68 2.85 -3.27 -6.02
C CYS A 68 3.87 -3.59 -7.11
N GLN A 69 3.65 -4.69 -7.82
CA GLN A 69 4.24 -4.88 -9.15
C GLN A 69 3.45 -4.02 -10.14
N VAL A 70 4.13 -3.07 -10.79
CA VAL A 70 3.48 -2.07 -11.64
C VAL A 70 3.79 -2.30 -13.12
N THR A 71 2.75 -2.30 -13.95
CA THR A 71 2.83 -2.24 -15.41
C THR A 71 2.27 -0.91 -15.89
N GLU A 72 3.04 -0.19 -16.70
CA GLU A 72 2.68 1.10 -17.29
C GLU A 72 2.36 0.95 -18.79
N HIS A 73 1.78 2.01 -19.36
CA HIS A 73 1.44 2.10 -20.78
C HIS A 73 0.49 1.02 -21.29
N LEU A 74 -0.46 0.63 -20.44
CA LEU A 74 -1.55 -0.26 -20.80
C LEU A 74 -2.64 0.49 -21.56
N GLY A 75 -3.32 -0.25 -22.44
CA GLY A 75 -4.30 0.29 -23.38
C GLY A 75 -3.70 0.55 -24.76
N LYS A 76 -4.50 0.33 -25.80
CA LYS A 76 -4.16 0.59 -27.20
C LYS A 76 -5.24 1.45 -27.82
N TYR A 77 -4.84 2.49 -28.54
CA TYR A 77 -5.73 3.28 -29.36
C TYR A 77 -5.60 2.85 -30.83
N GLU A 78 -6.68 2.97 -31.60
CA GLU A 78 -6.63 2.77 -33.05
C GLU A 78 -5.76 3.83 -33.73
N ASN A 79 -5.79 5.06 -33.20
CA ASN A 79 -4.91 6.13 -33.64
C ASN A 79 -3.49 5.89 -33.09
N SER A 80 -2.57 5.54 -34.00
CA SER A 80 -1.16 5.25 -33.68
C SER A 80 -0.37 6.44 -33.12
N LYS A 81 -0.91 7.66 -33.19
CA LYS A 81 -0.31 8.85 -32.57
C LYS A 81 -0.65 8.99 -31.09
N LEU A 82 -1.66 8.28 -30.60
CA LEU A 82 -2.04 8.28 -29.19
C LEU A 82 -1.30 7.16 -28.45
N LYS A 83 -0.76 7.51 -27.28
CA LYS A 83 -0.08 6.58 -26.39
C LYS A 83 -1.04 6.15 -25.28
N GLY A 84 -1.09 4.86 -24.98
CA GLY A 84 -1.77 4.36 -23.79
C GLY A 84 -0.98 4.75 -22.55
N TYR A 85 -1.66 5.34 -21.56
CA TYR A 85 -1.07 5.73 -20.27
C TYR A 85 -1.69 4.97 -19.10
N GLY A 86 -2.44 3.90 -19.37
CA GLY A 86 -3.01 3.05 -18.34
C GLY A 86 -1.93 2.44 -17.44
N VAL A 87 -2.21 2.41 -16.14
CA VAL A 87 -1.33 1.86 -15.10
C VAL A 87 -2.08 0.76 -14.36
N VAL A 88 -1.44 -0.39 -14.16
CA VAL A 88 -1.96 -1.50 -13.34
C VAL A 88 -0.94 -1.84 -12.25
N GLY A 89 -1.39 -1.85 -11.00
CA GLY A 89 -0.62 -2.34 -9.85
C GLY A 89 -1.19 -3.66 -9.36
N VAL A 90 -0.32 -4.67 -9.22
CA VAL A 90 -0.66 -5.98 -8.64
C VAL A 90 0.00 -6.11 -7.27
N MET A 91 -0.80 -6.25 -6.23
CA MET A 91 -0.35 -6.55 -4.87
C MET A 91 -0.61 -8.03 -4.59
N LYS A 92 0.47 -8.80 -4.36
CA LYS A 92 0.35 -10.23 -4.02
C LYS A 92 -0.08 -10.38 -2.55
N ASN A 93 -0.98 -11.31 -2.29
CA ASN A 93 -1.50 -11.59 -0.94
C ASN A 93 -1.58 -13.10 -0.69
N GLY A 94 -0.43 -13.78 -0.72
CA GLY A 94 -0.36 -15.25 -0.61
C GLY A 94 -0.71 -15.98 -1.90
N ASP A 95 -0.90 -17.30 -1.79
CA ASP A 95 -1.17 -18.20 -2.93
C ASP A 95 -2.60 -18.06 -3.49
N GLY A 96 -3.47 -17.31 -2.81
CA GLY A 96 -4.90 -17.25 -3.05
C GLY A 96 -5.67 -17.94 -1.94
#